data_AF-A0A7X4CL55-F1
#
_entry.id   AF-A0A7X4CL55-F1
#
_cell.length_a   1.000
_cell.length_b   1.000
_cell.length_c   1.000
_cell.angle_alpha   90.00
_cell.angle_beta   90.00
_cell.angle_gamma   90.00
#
_symmetry.space_group_name_H-M   'P 1'
#
loop_
_entity.id
_entity.type
_entity.pdbx_description
1 polymer ?
#
loop_
_entity_poly.entity_id
_entity_poly.type
_entity_poly.pdbx_seq_one_letter_code
_entity_poly.pdbx_strand_id
1 'polypeptide(L)'
;MTCLSVILRRQWVEHERLIYPLMQVPLAMMADDPQGRLLKPFFRSWAMWIGFAIPVVFMSFFALHNYFPWFPQVVLRSSVDVFRQSIFLTFGLNFLMLGFGYFINTQIGFSLWFFYLLHQLQEGLLFYYGLQDTQAELGWWTEPGMGHQMMGALIVLVLSGLWIGRPHFKRVLQKAWRRDAPIEDGDEIMSYRSAVCGAACGIVGMWLWLWQTGIPAWIVPVFLFAGLVIFIGLARVISETGLPIFKANMIPAGFAVSSVGVPALGVKGMIATGYTMVWCGDLLVFMMAPLAHGLRLGSELQSGQRRLTWAVGLAMIIALVLSAWFTIYLAYRYGSMNLLISQHYSEEPSRFALEKIANPTGPSLSGYLWMGGGG
;
A
#
# COMPACT_ATOMS: atom_id res chain seq x y z
N MET A 1 -1.84 0.90 12.60
CA MET A 1 -1.06 -0.03 11.75
C MET A 1 -0.13 -0.91 12.57
N THR A 2 0.87 -0.38 13.30
CA THR A 2 1.83 -1.19 14.08
C THR A 2 1.19 -2.24 14.99
N CYS A 3 0.16 -1.86 15.76
CA CYS A 3 -0.58 -2.78 16.61
C CYS A 3 -1.25 -3.92 15.82
N LEU A 4 -1.83 -3.62 14.65
CA LEU A 4 -2.45 -4.62 13.78
C LEU A 4 -1.40 -5.54 13.16
N SER A 5 -0.27 -4.99 12.71
CA SER A 5 0.85 -5.77 12.17
C SER A 5 1.39 -6.77 13.20
N VAL A 6 1.43 -6.42 14.49
CA VAL A 6 1.82 -7.35 15.57
C VAL A 6 0.79 -8.47 15.74
N ILE A 7 -0.51 -8.15 15.75
CA ILE A 7 -1.57 -9.16 15.88
C ILE A 7 -1.54 -10.15 14.70
N LEU A 8 -1.28 -9.64 13.49
CA LEU A 8 -1.24 -10.42 12.24
C LEU A 8 0.08 -11.17 12.04
N ARG A 9 1.19 -10.74 12.66
CA ARG A 9 2.54 -11.26 12.43
C ARG A 9 2.60 -12.78 12.51
N ARG A 10 2.24 -13.38 13.65
CA ARG A 10 2.30 -14.84 13.81
C ARG A 10 1.38 -15.58 12.86
N GLN A 11 0.20 -15.01 12.61
CA GLN A 11 -0.72 -15.62 11.66
C GLN A 11 -0.09 -15.71 10.26
N TRP A 12 0.55 -14.64 9.80
CA TRP A 12 1.19 -14.59 8.49
C TRP A 12 2.52 -15.35 8.42
N VAL A 13 3.36 -15.25 9.46
CA VAL A 13 4.71 -15.81 9.46
C VAL A 13 4.73 -17.29 9.86
N GLU A 14 3.99 -17.68 10.90
CA GLU A 14 4.11 -19.02 11.49
C GLU A 14 3.01 -19.98 11.01
N HIS A 15 1.75 -19.51 10.99
CA HIS A 15 0.61 -20.34 10.59
C HIS A 15 0.46 -20.42 9.07
N GLU A 16 0.46 -19.27 8.38
CA GLU A 16 0.29 -19.19 6.93
C GLU A 16 1.61 -19.26 6.15
N ARG A 17 2.75 -19.05 6.82
CA ARG A 17 4.10 -19.15 6.25
C ARG A 17 4.27 -18.37 4.94
N LEU A 18 3.84 -17.11 4.95
CA LEU A 18 4.10 -16.20 3.83
C LEU A 18 5.59 -16.17 3.50
N ILE A 19 5.91 -16.05 2.21
CA ILE A 19 7.27 -16.22 1.69
C ILE A 19 8.18 -15.06 2.07
N TYR A 20 7.65 -13.83 2.14
CA TYR A 20 8.42 -12.59 2.32
C TYR A 20 9.65 -12.49 1.39
N PRO A 21 9.48 -12.55 0.04
CA PRO A 21 10.62 -12.61 -0.88
C PRO A 21 11.59 -11.43 -0.75
N LEU A 22 11.06 -10.23 -0.47
CA LEU A 22 11.83 -9.01 -0.24
C LEU A 22 12.80 -9.09 0.95
N MET A 23 12.59 -10.04 1.87
CA MET A 23 13.43 -10.20 3.06
C MET A 23 14.68 -11.02 2.80
N GLN A 24 14.76 -11.73 1.68
CA GLN A 24 15.94 -12.53 1.35
C GLN A 24 17.20 -11.66 1.22
N VAL A 25 17.09 -10.45 0.65
CA VAL A 25 18.25 -9.55 0.49
C VAL A 25 18.76 -9.03 1.83
N PRO A 26 17.94 -8.41 2.71
CA PRO A 26 18.41 -8.00 4.03
C PRO A 26 18.91 -9.16 4.89
N LEU A 27 18.27 -10.34 4.81
CA LEU A 27 18.74 -11.53 5.52
C LEU A 27 20.12 -11.98 5.02
N ALA A 28 20.36 -11.98 3.70
CA ALA A 28 21.67 -12.29 3.13
C ALA A 28 22.74 -11.26 3.53
N MET A 29 22.37 -9.97 3.67
CA MET A 29 23.28 -8.92 4.13
C MET A 29 23.63 -9.06 5.63
N MET A 30 22.72 -9.59 6.44
CA MET A 30 22.91 -9.82 7.88
C MET A 30 23.55 -11.17 8.21
N ALA A 31 23.53 -12.12 7.27
CA ALA A 31 24.04 -13.48 7.47
C ALA A 31 25.47 -13.47 8.01
N ASP A 32 25.69 -14.20 9.11
CA ASP A 32 26.99 -14.27 9.75
C ASP A 32 28.03 -14.99 8.90
N ASP A 33 29.27 -14.50 8.97
CA ASP A 33 30.39 -15.14 8.32
C ASP A 33 30.91 -16.27 9.22
N PRO A 34 30.96 -17.53 8.76
CA PRO A 34 31.52 -18.64 9.53
C PRO A 34 32.97 -18.39 9.99
N GLN A 35 33.69 -17.51 9.29
CA GLN A 35 35.08 -17.15 9.57
C GLN A 35 35.24 -15.86 10.39
N GLY A 36 34.13 -15.26 10.87
CA GLY A 36 34.16 -14.09 11.74
C GLY A 36 34.72 -12.81 11.11
N ARG A 37 34.78 -12.69 9.77
CA ARG A 37 35.33 -11.50 9.11
C ARG A 37 34.36 -10.31 9.21
N LEU A 38 34.91 -9.11 9.20
CA LEU A 38 34.17 -7.84 9.22
C LEU A 38 33.24 -7.67 8.02
N LEU A 39 33.71 -8.01 6.81
CA LEU A 39 32.91 -7.95 5.58
C LEU A 39 32.06 -9.23 5.45
N LYS A 40 30.74 -9.08 5.54
CA LYS A 40 29.79 -10.19 5.39
C LYS A 40 29.92 -10.87 4.01
N PRO A 41 29.60 -12.18 3.88
CA PRO A 41 29.82 -12.93 2.64
C PRO A 41 29.13 -12.32 1.40
N PHE A 42 27.93 -11.77 1.59
CA PHE A 42 27.15 -11.14 0.52
C PHE A 42 27.94 -10.03 -0.21
N PHE A 43 28.60 -9.14 0.52
CA PHE A 43 29.38 -8.02 -0.04
C PHE A 43 30.73 -8.43 -0.63
N ARG A 44 31.14 -9.69 -0.48
CA ARG A 44 32.34 -10.24 -1.12
C ARG A 44 32.04 -10.91 -2.46
N SER A 45 30.77 -11.15 -2.76
CA SER A 45 30.37 -11.79 -4.01
C SER A 45 30.55 -10.86 -5.20
N TRP A 46 31.36 -11.26 -6.18
CA TRP A 46 31.51 -10.53 -7.44
C TRP A 46 30.18 -10.42 -8.20
N ALA A 47 29.31 -11.43 -8.10
CA ALA A 47 28.00 -11.43 -8.71
C ALA A 47 27.10 -10.32 -8.15
N MET A 48 27.19 -10.05 -6.83
CA MET A 48 26.48 -8.94 -6.20
C MET A 48 26.95 -7.59 -6.77
N TRP A 49 28.26 -7.39 -6.91
CA TRP A 49 28.81 -6.13 -7.44
C TRP A 49 28.51 -5.94 -8.93
N ILE A 50 28.50 -6.99 -9.74
CA ILE A 50 28.03 -6.89 -11.14
C ILE A 50 26.54 -6.53 -11.17
N GLY A 51 25.71 -7.21 -10.37
CA GLY A 51 24.29 -6.91 -10.27
C GLY A 51 24.00 -5.49 -9.77
N PHE A 52 24.86 -4.92 -8.94
CA PHE A 52 24.81 -3.53 -8.50
C PHE A 52 25.29 -2.55 -9.59
N ALA A 53 26.40 -2.86 -10.25
CA ALA A 53 27.03 -1.98 -11.23
C ALA A 53 26.12 -1.74 -12.45
N ILE A 54 25.38 -2.75 -12.92
CA ILE A 54 24.52 -2.62 -14.09
C ILE A 54 23.44 -1.53 -13.89
N PRO A 55 22.51 -1.63 -12.92
CA PRO A 55 21.51 -0.58 -12.70
C PRO A 55 22.14 0.78 -12.37
N VAL A 56 23.23 0.81 -11.59
CA VAL A 56 23.92 2.06 -11.23
C VAL A 56 24.42 2.78 -12.47
N VAL A 57 25.07 2.07 -13.39
CA VAL A 57 25.56 2.66 -14.64
C VAL A 57 24.37 3.16 -15.45
N PHE A 58 23.39 2.32 -15.78
CA PHE A 58 22.26 2.71 -16.62
C PHE A 58 21.43 3.88 -16.02
N MET A 59 21.17 3.86 -14.72
CA MET A 59 20.45 4.95 -14.04
C MET A 59 21.30 6.21 -13.93
N SER A 60 22.63 6.10 -13.81
CA SER A 60 23.52 7.26 -13.87
C SER A 60 23.52 7.88 -15.27
N PHE A 61 23.53 7.08 -16.35
CA PHE A 61 23.37 7.58 -17.72
C PHE A 61 22.04 8.32 -17.89
N PHE A 62 20.94 7.76 -17.36
CA PHE A 62 19.62 8.41 -17.39
C PHE A 62 19.62 9.74 -16.62
N ALA A 63 20.19 9.76 -15.41
CA ALA A 63 20.29 10.97 -14.61
C ALA A 63 21.20 12.02 -15.28
N LEU A 64 22.35 11.62 -15.80
CA LEU A 64 23.28 12.50 -16.51
C LEU A 64 22.65 13.09 -17.76
N HIS A 65 21.92 12.31 -18.56
CA HIS A 65 21.18 12.85 -19.71
C HIS A 65 20.15 13.91 -19.29
N ASN A 66 19.46 13.71 -18.16
CA ASN A 66 18.49 14.67 -17.64
C ASN A 66 19.14 15.99 -17.19
N TYR A 67 20.29 15.92 -16.51
CA TYR A 67 21.05 17.12 -16.13
C TYR A 67 21.82 17.76 -17.29
N PHE A 68 22.27 16.94 -18.23
CA PHE A 68 23.17 17.30 -19.32
C PHE A 68 22.65 16.69 -20.64
N PRO A 69 21.82 17.44 -21.40
CA PRO A 69 21.16 16.91 -22.60
C PRO A 69 22.09 16.39 -23.70
N TRP A 70 23.39 16.74 -23.66
CA TRP A 70 24.40 16.22 -24.60
C TRP A 70 24.83 14.78 -24.31
N PHE A 71 24.50 14.24 -23.13
CA PHE A 71 24.74 12.82 -22.84
C PHE A 71 23.74 11.96 -23.61
N PRO A 72 24.07 10.77 -24.11
CA PRO A 72 23.14 9.95 -24.87
C PRO A 72 22.01 9.40 -24.00
N GLN A 73 20.77 9.43 -24.52
CA GLN A 73 19.61 8.83 -23.86
C GLN A 73 19.58 7.31 -24.10
N VAL A 74 19.54 6.52 -23.02
CA VAL A 74 19.28 5.09 -23.13
C VAL A 74 17.77 4.86 -23.02
N VAL A 75 17.15 4.42 -24.12
CA VAL A 75 15.73 4.10 -24.17
C VAL A 75 15.54 2.60 -23.93
N LEU A 76 14.96 2.24 -22.78
CA LEU A 76 14.67 0.86 -22.39
C LEU A 76 13.17 0.55 -22.44
N ARG A 77 12.38 1.39 -23.12
CA ARG A 77 10.92 1.30 -23.21
C ARG A 77 10.49 1.31 -24.67
N SER A 78 9.56 0.43 -25.01
CA SER A 78 8.85 0.35 -26.27
C SER A 78 7.36 0.14 -26.01
N SER A 79 6.53 0.33 -27.02
CA SER A 79 5.09 0.07 -26.93
C SER A 79 4.59 -0.57 -28.22
N VAL A 80 3.59 -1.44 -28.09
CA VAL A 80 2.87 -2.04 -29.21
C VAL A 80 1.40 -1.69 -29.08
N ASP A 81 0.84 -1.19 -30.17
CA ASP A 81 -0.57 -0.82 -30.25
C ASP A 81 -1.40 -2.05 -30.60
N VAL A 82 -2.40 -2.35 -29.77
CA VAL A 82 -3.34 -3.46 -29.98
C VAL A 82 -4.76 -2.89 -30.03
N PHE A 83 -5.63 -3.49 -30.84
CA PHE A 83 -7.02 -3.05 -31.02
C PHE A 83 -7.18 -1.60 -31.53
N ARG A 84 -6.70 -1.29 -32.74
CA ARG A 84 -6.94 0.02 -33.40
C ARG A 84 -6.69 1.24 -32.49
N GLN A 85 -5.54 1.24 -31.80
CA GLN A 85 -5.10 2.32 -30.88
C GLN A 85 -5.94 2.47 -29.60
N SER A 86 -6.75 1.46 -29.22
CA SER A 86 -7.48 1.48 -27.94
C SER A 86 -6.70 0.90 -26.77
N ILE A 87 -5.73 0.00 -27.00
CA ILE A 87 -4.88 -0.58 -25.96
C ILE A 87 -3.39 -0.39 -26.30
N PHE A 88 -2.64 0.22 -25.37
CA PHE A 88 -1.20 0.41 -25.47
C PHE A 88 -0.45 -0.56 -24.57
N LEU A 89 0.14 -1.62 -25.15
CA LEU A 89 1.00 -2.53 -24.39
C LEU A 89 2.41 -1.95 -24.31
N THR A 90 2.77 -1.44 -23.14
CA THR A 90 4.12 -0.94 -22.87
C THR A 90 5.04 -2.08 -22.44
N PHE A 91 6.17 -2.21 -23.12
CA PHE A 91 7.27 -3.09 -22.74
C PHE A 91 8.45 -2.23 -22.28
N GLY A 92 8.86 -2.38 -21.02
CA GLY A 92 9.97 -1.61 -20.47
C GLY A 92 10.84 -2.45 -19.57
N LEU A 93 12.16 -2.35 -19.74
CA LEU A 93 13.10 -2.94 -18.79
C LEU A 93 13.26 -2.00 -17.60
N ASN A 94 12.61 -2.34 -16.50
CA ASN A 94 12.83 -1.67 -15.22
C ASN A 94 13.74 -2.55 -14.36
N PHE A 95 14.99 -2.11 -14.13
CA PHE A 95 15.97 -2.87 -13.34
C PHE A 95 15.51 -3.15 -11.91
N LEU A 96 14.72 -2.25 -11.31
CA LEU A 96 14.13 -2.47 -9.99
C LEU A 96 13.14 -3.66 -10.04
N MET A 97 12.23 -3.64 -11.02
CA MET A 97 11.24 -4.70 -11.19
C MET A 97 11.88 -6.03 -11.61
N LEU A 98 12.97 -5.99 -12.37
CA LEU A 98 13.77 -7.18 -12.72
C LEU A 98 14.40 -7.80 -11.46
N GLY A 99 14.98 -6.97 -10.58
CA GLY A 99 15.54 -7.42 -9.31
C GLY A 99 14.49 -8.07 -8.41
N PHE A 100 13.30 -7.48 -8.30
CA PHE A 100 12.21 -8.07 -7.53
C PHE A 100 11.61 -9.31 -8.18
N GLY A 101 11.44 -9.29 -9.50
CA GLY A 101 10.93 -10.41 -10.30
C GLY A 101 11.72 -11.71 -10.10
N TYR A 102 13.03 -11.61 -9.84
CA TYR A 102 13.88 -12.76 -9.50
C TYR A 102 13.41 -13.50 -8.23
N PHE A 103 12.87 -12.78 -7.25
CA PHE A 103 12.43 -13.35 -5.96
C PHE A 103 10.97 -13.83 -5.99
N ILE A 104 10.20 -13.47 -7.02
CA ILE A 104 8.80 -13.87 -7.15
C ILE A 104 8.74 -15.35 -7.55
N ASN A 105 7.87 -16.12 -6.90
CA ASN A 105 7.60 -17.50 -7.30
C ASN A 105 7.03 -17.53 -8.73
N THR A 106 7.47 -18.48 -9.57
CA THR A 106 7.02 -18.66 -10.95
C THR A 106 5.49 -18.67 -11.10
N GLN A 107 4.75 -19.26 -10.15
CA GLN A 107 3.28 -19.28 -10.19
C GLN A 107 2.70 -17.86 -10.06
N ILE A 108 3.20 -17.08 -9.10
CA ILE A 108 2.81 -15.67 -8.90
C ILE A 108 3.23 -14.84 -10.13
N GLY A 109 4.45 -15.06 -10.64
CA GLY A 109 4.95 -14.41 -11.84
C GLY A 109 4.03 -14.65 -13.05
N PHE A 110 3.58 -15.90 -13.25
CA PHE A 110 2.61 -16.24 -14.29
C PHE A 110 1.28 -15.50 -14.10
N SER A 111 0.73 -15.53 -12.88
CA SER A 111 -0.51 -14.84 -12.55
C SER A 111 -0.43 -13.35 -12.85
N LEU A 112 0.67 -12.67 -12.50
CA LEU A 112 0.80 -11.22 -12.68
C LEU A 112 0.64 -10.76 -14.13
N TRP A 113 1.38 -11.37 -15.07
CA TRP A 113 1.26 -10.96 -16.47
C TRP A 113 -0.03 -11.47 -17.12
N PHE A 114 -0.50 -12.68 -16.75
CA PHE A 114 -1.74 -13.23 -17.28
C PHE A 114 -2.96 -12.39 -16.88
N PHE A 115 -3.10 -12.06 -15.59
CA PHE A 115 -4.19 -11.23 -15.10
C PHE A 115 -4.06 -9.77 -15.53
N TYR A 116 -2.85 -9.27 -15.75
CA TYR A 116 -2.65 -7.98 -16.41
C TYR A 116 -3.25 -7.98 -17.83
N LEU A 117 -2.95 -8.99 -18.66
CA LEU A 117 -3.53 -9.08 -20.00
C LEU A 117 -5.04 -9.28 -19.97
N LEU A 118 -5.56 -10.07 -19.02
CA LEU A 118 -7.00 -10.23 -18.82
C LEU A 118 -7.67 -8.91 -18.46
N HIS A 119 -7.05 -8.11 -17.58
CA HIS A 119 -7.50 -6.78 -17.21
C HIS A 119 -7.52 -5.84 -18.44
N GLN A 120 -6.43 -5.80 -19.23
CA GLN A 120 -6.40 -5.01 -20.46
C GLN A 120 -7.49 -5.43 -21.46
N LEU A 121 -7.76 -6.74 -21.57
CA LEU A 121 -8.83 -7.25 -22.42
C LEU A 121 -10.20 -6.81 -21.91
N GLN A 122 -10.45 -6.89 -20.60
CA GLN A 122 -11.70 -6.46 -19.99
C GLN A 122 -11.93 -4.95 -20.22
N GLU A 123 -10.92 -4.11 -19.96
CA GLU A 123 -10.99 -2.68 -20.24
C GLU A 123 -11.27 -2.39 -21.72
N GLY A 124 -10.56 -3.04 -22.64
CA GLY A 124 -10.76 -2.87 -24.07
C GLY A 124 -12.16 -3.25 -24.54
N LEU A 125 -12.72 -4.34 -23.98
CA LEU A 125 -14.10 -4.74 -24.27
C LEU A 125 -15.11 -3.74 -23.70
N LEU A 126 -14.92 -3.25 -22.48
CA LEU A 126 -15.79 -2.24 -21.88
C LEU A 126 -15.77 -0.92 -22.65
N PHE A 127 -14.59 -0.50 -23.12
CA PHE A 127 -14.43 0.64 -24.00
C PHE A 127 -15.16 0.41 -25.34
N TYR A 128 -14.97 -0.75 -25.97
CA TYR A 128 -15.61 -1.10 -27.23
C TYR A 128 -17.16 -1.08 -27.15
N TYR A 129 -17.72 -1.55 -26.03
CA TYR A 129 -19.17 -1.54 -25.80
C TYR A 129 -19.70 -0.21 -25.22
N GLY A 130 -18.84 0.80 -25.01
CA GLY A 130 -19.25 2.11 -24.48
C GLY A 130 -19.72 2.09 -23.02
N LEU A 131 -19.27 1.11 -22.22
CA LEU A 131 -19.73 0.92 -20.84
C LEU A 131 -18.92 1.72 -19.81
N GLN A 132 -17.84 2.41 -20.22
CA GLN A 132 -17.02 3.24 -19.32
C GLN A 132 -17.74 4.51 -18.81
N ASP A 133 -18.56 5.16 -19.65
CA ASP A 133 -19.27 6.41 -19.31
C ASP A 133 -20.39 6.25 -18.26
N THR A 134 -20.77 5.02 -17.93
CA THR A 134 -21.87 4.74 -16.97
C THR A 134 -21.45 4.83 -15.50
N GLN A 135 -20.18 5.14 -15.24
CA GLN A 135 -19.59 5.04 -13.92
C GLN A 135 -19.31 6.43 -13.35
N ALA A 136 -19.68 6.65 -12.08
CA ALA A 136 -19.43 7.94 -11.42
C ALA A 136 -17.93 8.17 -11.28
N GLU A 137 -17.44 9.36 -11.63
CA GLU A 137 -16.04 9.74 -11.37
C GLU A 137 -15.76 9.73 -9.87
N LEU A 138 -14.71 9.06 -9.39
CA LEU A 138 -14.43 8.92 -7.95
C LEU A 138 -13.10 9.57 -7.53
N GLY A 139 -12.62 10.49 -8.36
CA GLY A 139 -11.37 11.24 -8.15
C GLY A 139 -10.13 10.50 -8.68
N TRP A 140 -9.00 11.19 -8.69
CA TRP A 140 -7.77 10.77 -9.39
C TRP A 140 -7.18 9.40 -8.96
N TRP A 141 -7.42 8.99 -7.71
CA TRP A 141 -6.92 7.71 -7.17
C TRP A 141 -7.97 6.61 -7.12
N THR A 142 -9.13 6.84 -7.74
CA THR A 142 -10.16 5.83 -7.86
C THR A 142 -10.53 5.65 -9.31
N GLU A 143 -10.35 4.43 -9.80
CA GLU A 143 -10.84 4.01 -11.09
C GLU A 143 -12.24 3.44 -10.90
N PRO A 144 -13.28 4.07 -11.48
CA PRO A 144 -14.63 3.50 -11.40
C PRO A 144 -14.64 2.09 -12.02
N GLY A 145 -15.43 1.17 -11.45
CA GLY A 145 -15.55 -0.20 -11.95
C GLY A 145 -14.40 -1.12 -11.52
N MET A 146 -13.19 -0.92 -12.05
CA MET A 146 -12.01 -1.74 -11.70
C MET A 146 -11.62 -1.55 -10.23
N GLY A 147 -11.74 -0.32 -9.71
CA GLY A 147 -11.57 -0.06 -8.29
C GLY A 147 -12.59 -0.79 -7.42
N HIS A 148 -13.83 -0.95 -7.88
CA HIS A 148 -14.85 -1.74 -7.17
C HIS A 148 -14.55 -3.23 -7.21
N GLN A 149 -14.16 -3.77 -8.37
CA GLN A 149 -13.71 -5.16 -8.48
C GLN A 149 -12.54 -5.45 -7.56
N MET A 150 -11.52 -4.57 -7.59
CA MET A 150 -10.38 -4.68 -6.71
C MET A 150 -10.79 -4.64 -5.24
N MET A 151 -11.69 -3.74 -4.86
CA MET A 151 -12.20 -3.68 -3.50
C MET A 151 -12.92 -4.97 -3.10
N GLY A 152 -13.74 -5.54 -3.98
CA GLY A 152 -14.38 -6.85 -3.78
C GLY A 152 -13.37 -7.96 -3.52
N ALA A 153 -12.35 -8.06 -4.39
CA ALA A 153 -11.26 -9.02 -4.24
C ALA A 153 -10.51 -8.84 -2.91
N LEU A 154 -10.20 -7.59 -2.51
CA LEU A 154 -9.54 -7.30 -1.25
C LEU A 154 -10.42 -7.61 -0.03
N ILE A 155 -11.73 -7.34 -0.11
CA ILE A 155 -12.68 -7.69 0.95
C ILE A 155 -12.67 -9.22 1.15
N VAL A 156 -12.81 -9.99 0.08
CA VAL A 156 -12.79 -11.46 0.17
C VAL A 156 -11.44 -11.97 0.67
N LEU A 157 -10.32 -11.42 0.20
CA LEU A 157 -8.98 -11.77 0.67
C LEU A 157 -8.80 -11.50 2.17
N VAL A 158 -9.22 -10.33 2.65
CA VAL A 158 -9.07 -9.97 4.07
C VAL A 158 -10.02 -10.76 4.94
N LEU A 159 -11.29 -10.89 4.56
CA LEU A 159 -12.28 -11.63 5.33
C LEU A 159 -11.97 -13.14 5.39
N SER A 160 -11.52 -13.73 4.27
CA SER A 160 -11.07 -15.13 4.27
C SER A 160 -9.82 -15.33 5.13
N GLY A 161 -8.85 -14.41 5.07
CA GLY A 161 -7.69 -14.43 5.96
C GLY A 161 -8.07 -14.31 7.45
N LEU A 162 -9.01 -13.42 7.78
CA LEU A 162 -9.55 -13.28 9.13
C LEU A 162 -10.30 -14.55 9.58
N TRP A 163 -11.02 -15.20 8.66
CA TRP A 163 -11.74 -16.44 8.91
C TRP A 163 -10.80 -17.61 9.18
N ILE A 164 -9.74 -17.77 8.38
CA ILE A 164 -8.71 -18.80 8.56
C ILE A 164 -7.97 -18.59 9.89
N GLY A 165 -7.60 -17.34 10.19
CA GLY A 165 -6.90 -16.96 11.41
C GLY A 165 -7.76 -16.87 12.68
N ARG A 166 -9.07 -17.12 12.61
CA ARG A 166 -9.99 -16.98 13.76
C ARG A 166 -9.54 -17.68 15.05
N PRO A 167 -8.90 -18.88 15.05
CA PRO A 167 -8.48 -19.52 16.29
C PRO A 167 -7.33 -18.75 16.94
N HIS A 168 -6.41 -18.20 16.13
CA HIS A 168 -5.31 -17.35 16.60
C HIS A 168 -5.85 -16.05 17.19
N PHE A 169 -6.72 -15.32 16.46
CA PHE A 169 -7.28 -14.06 16.94
C PHE A 169 -8.09 -14.23 18.24
N LYS A 170 -8.82 -15.34 18.39
CA LYS A 170 -9.50 -15.67 19.64
C LYS A 170 -8.52 -15.82 20.80
N ARG A 171 -7.38 -16.49 20.61
CA ARG A 171 -6.33 -16.63 21.64
C ARG A 171 -5.68 -15.29 21.98
N VAL A 172 -5.39 -14.45 20.98
CA VAL A 172 -4.86 -13.09 21.17
C VAL A 172 -5.81 -12.24 22.01
N LEU A 173 -7.11 -12.25 21.70
CA LEU A 173 -8.14 -11.55 22.49
C LEU A 173 -8.25 -12.10 23.92
N GLN A 174 -8.19 -13.43 24.08
CA GLN A 174 -8.18 -14.06 25.40
C GLN A 174 -6.96 -13.62 26.22
N LYS A 175 -5.76 -13.54 25.62
CA LYS A 175 -4.53 -13.05 26.27
C LYS A 175 -4.60 -11.57 26.63
N ALA A 176 -5.23 -10.76 25.77
CA ALA A 176 -5.43 -9.35 26.05
C ALA A 176 -6.30 -9.13 27.31
N TRP A 177 -7.31 -9.99 27.52
CA TRP A 177 -8.20 -9.92 28.69
C TRP A 177 -7.67 -10.67 29.92
N ARG A 178 -7.06 -11.84 29.74
CA ARG A 178 -6.50 -12.71 30.78
C ARG A 178 -4.99 -12.84 30.60
N ARG A 179 -4.21 -12.25 31.52
CA ARG A 179 -2.74 -12.28 31.46
C ARG A 179 -2.17 -13.71 31.48
N ASP A 180 -2.85 -14.63 32.15
CA ASP A 180 -2.40 -16.02 32.32
C ASP A 180 -2.79 -16.95 31.16
N ALA A 181 -3.30 -16.41 30.04
CA ALA A 181 -3.59 -17.25 28.88
C ALA A 181 -2.30 -17.89 28.31
N PRO A 182 -2.36 -19.14 27.81
CA PRO A 182 -1.20 -19.96 27.48
C PRO A 182 -0.39 -19.50 26.26
N ILE A 183 -0.88 -18.51 25.49
CA ILE A 183 -0.11 -17.97 24.37
C ILE A 183 1.01 -17.07 24.90
N GLU A 184 2.26 -17.40 24.57
CA GLU A 184 3.43 -16.58 24.89
C GLU A 184 3.51 -15.39 23.92
N ASP A 185 3.94 -14.22 24.38
CA ASP A 185 4.15 -13.01 23.56
C ASP A 185 5.51 -12.35 23.83
N GLY A 186 6.48 -13.13 24.31
CA GLY A 186 7.80 -12.66 24.72
C GLY A 186 8.71 -12.25 23.56
N ASP A 187 8.55 -12.89 22.41
CA ASP A 187 9.24 -12.67 21.14
C ASP A 187 8.54 -11.61 20.25
N GLU A 188 7.44 -11.02 20.71
CA GLU A 188 6.75 -9.93 20.03
C GLU A 188 7.32 -8.57 20.43
N ILE A 189 7.25 -7.60 19.52
CA ILE A 189 7.73 -6.24 19.79
C ILE A 189 6.89 -5.54 20.88
N MET A 190 5.65 -5.97 21.09
CA MET A 190 4.76 -5.51 22.15
C MET A 190 3.84 -6.63 22.62
N SER A 191 3.36 -6.56 23.86
CA SER A 191 2.41 -7.55 24.37
C SER A 191 1.10 -7.55 23.57
N TYR A 192 0.43 -8.69 23.47
CA TYR A 192 -0.86 -8.76 22.77
C TYR A 192 -1.93 -7.87 23.41
N ARG A 193 -1.85 -7.65 24.73
CA ARG A 193 -2.72 -6.69 25.41
C ARG A 193 -2.48 -5.27 24.92
N SER A 194 -1.22 -4.83 24.84
CA SER A 194 -0.86 -3.50 24.33
C SER A 194 -1.27 -3.34 22.86
N ALA A 195 -1.07 -4.39 22.05
CA ALA A 195 -1.45 -4.38 20.64
C ALA A 195 -2.98 -4.26 20.46
N VAL A 196 -3.78 -5.04 21.21
CA VAL A 196 -5.24 -4.99 21.13
C VAL A 196 -5.78 -3.65 21.65
N CYS A 197 -5.31 -3.18 22.81
CA CYS A 197 -5.71 -1.86 23.33
C CYS A 197 -5.29 -0.73 22.39
N GLY A 198 -4.06 -0.76 21.86
CA GLY A 198 -3.57 0.24 20.92
C GLY A 198 -4.32 0.25 19.59
N ALA A 199 -4.70 -0.94 19.07
CA ALA A 199 -5.55 -1.04 17.90
C ALA A 199 -6.95 -0.46 18.17
N ALA A 200 -7.56 -0.79 19.31
CA ALA A 200 -8.87 -0.26 19.69
C ALA A 200 -8.84 1.27 19.88
N CYS A 201 -7.87 1.78 20.65
CA CYS A 201 -7.68 3.22 20.85
C CYS A 201 -7.40 3.94 19.52
N GLY A 202 -6.61 3.34 18.62
CA GLY A 202 -6.34 3.88 17.29
C GLY A 202 -7.60 3.96 16.42
N ILE A 203 -8.41 2.88 16.38
CA ILE A 203 -9.66 2.85 15.62
C ILE A 203 -10.67 3.86 16.17
N VAL A 204 -10.85 3.91 17.50
CA VAL A 204 -11.74 4.89 18.15
C VAL A 204 -11.25 6.32 17.93
N GLY A 205 -9.94 6.55 18.02
CA GLY A 205 -9.33 7.86 17.75
C GLY A 205 -9.55 8.32 16.31
N MET A 206 -9.34 7.43 15.33
CA MET A 206 -9.66 7.72 13.93
C MET A 206 -11.16 7.95 13.71
N TRP A 207 -12.02 7.17 14.39
CA TRP A 207 -13.46 7.35 14.30
C TRP A 207 -13.89 8.74 14.81
N LEU A 208 -13.43 9.11 16.00
CA LEU A 208 -13.69 10.42 16.60
C LEU A 208 -13.16 11.53 15.72
N TRP A 209 -11.93 11.39 15.20
CA TRP A 209 -11.33 12.40 14.34
C TRP A 209 -12.15 12.62 13.06
N LEU A 210 -12.48 11.56 12.31
CA LEU A 210 -13.27 11.66 11.08
C LEU A 210 -14.68 12.20 11.34
N TRP A 211 -15.28 11.86 12.48
CA TRP A 211 -16.57 12.43 12.85
C TRP A 211 -16.47 13.94 13.13
N GLN A 212 -15.45 14.37 13.88
CA GLN A 212 -15.25 15.77 14.24
C GLN A 212 -14.86 16.64 13.03
N THR A 213 -14.19 16.09 12.02
CA THR A 213 -13.91 16.83 10.77
C THR A 213 -15.19 17.10 9.95
N GLY A 214 -16.27 16.37 10.19
CA GLY A 214 -17.58 16.62 9.60
C GLY A 214 -18.21 15.46 8.85
N ILE A 215 -17.55 14.29 8.79
CA ILE A 215 -18.15 13.08 8.24
C ILE A 215 -19.21 12.57 9.22
N PRO A 216 -20.45 12.26 8.78
CA PRO A 216 -21.46 11.70 9.67
C PRO A 216 -20.97 10.44 10.39
N ALA A 217 -21.16 10.40 11.71
CA ALA A 217 -20.67 9.34 12.60
C ALA A 217 -21.01 7.91 12.14
N TRP A 218 -22.18 7.74 11.50
CA TRP A 218 -22.65 6.46 10.99
C TRP A 218 -21.97 6.04 9.67
N ILE A 219 -21.36 6.96 8.93
CA ILE A 219 -20.62 6.71 7.67
C ILE A 219 -19.14 6.42 7.97
N VAL A 220 -18.59 6.98 9.06
CA VAL A 220 -17.18 6.77 9.45
C VAL A 220 -16.76 5.29 9.48
N PRO A 221 -17.57 4.32 9.96
CA PRO A 221 -17.24 2.90 9.88
C PRO A 221 -16.97 2.40 8.45
N VAL A 222 -17.63 2.95 7.42
CA VAL A 222 -17.40 2.59 6.00
C VAL A 222 -15.99 3.01 5.56
N PHE A 223 -15.57 4.23 5.93
CA PHE A 223 -14.20 4.70 5.67
C PHE A 223 -13.15 3.84 6.35
N LEU A 224 -13.35 3.56 7.64
CA LEU A 224 -12.40 2.74 8.41
C LEU A 224 -12.34 1.31 7.89
N PHE A 225 -13.48 0.72 7.53
CA PHE A 225 -13.54 -0.58 6.89
C PHE A 225 -12.74 -0.60 5.58
N ALA A 226 -13.02 0.33 4.67
CA ALA A 226 -12.33 0.42 3.39
C ALA A 226 -10.82 0.61 3.56
N GLY A 227 -10.41 1.54 4.44
CA GLY A 227 -9.01 1.77 4.75
C GLY A 227 -8.32 0.53 5.31
N LEU A 228 -8.91 -0.12 6.32
CA LEU A 228 -8.34 -1.32 6.93
C LEU A 228 -8.25 -2.50 5.94
N VAL A 229 -9.29 -2.73 5.13
CA VAL A 229 -9.27 -3.76 4.09
C VAL A 229 -8.16 -3.49 3.09
N ILE A 230 -8.04 -2.26 2.59
CA ILE A 230 -6.97 -1.86 1.68
C ILE A 230 -5.60 -2.07 2.33
N PHE A 231 -5.36 -1.52 3.52
CA PHE A 231 -4.04 -1.61 4.14
C PHE A 231 -3.63 -3.04 4.50
N ILE A 232 -4.55 -3.85 5.03
CA ILE A 232 -4.28 -5.25 5.37
C ILE A 232 -4.08 -6.06 4.08
N GLY A 233 -4.96 -5.90 3.10
CA GLY A 233 -4.92 -6.62 1.84
C GLY A 233 -3.66 -6.30 1.03
N LEU A 234 -3.32 -5.02 0.87
CA LEU A 234 -2.08 -4.60 0.23
C LEU A 234 -0.84 -5.10 0.97
N ALA A 235 -0.81 -5.00 2.31
CA ALA A 235 0.31 -5.50 3.10
C ALA A 235 0.49 -7.01 2.93
N ARG A 236 -0.60 -7.77 2.87
CA ARG A 236 -0.57 -9.22 2.62
C ARG A 236 -0.04 -9.54 1.23
N VAL A 237 -0.60 -8.91 0.19
CA VAL A 237 -0.16 -9.12 -1.20
C VAL A 237 1.33 -8.80 -1.36
N ILE A 238 1.79 -7.67 -0.83
CA ILE A 238 3.21 -7.28 -0.88
C ILE A 238 4.09 -8.28 -0.12
N SER A 239 3.66 -8.70 1.07
CA SER A 239 4.40 -9.68 1.89
C SER A 239 4.52 -11.05 1.20
N GLU A 240 3.50 -11.47 0.45
CA GLU A 240 3.45 -12.77 -0.21
C GLU A 240 4.15 -12.77 -1.57
N THR A 241 3.84 -11.78 -2.41
CA THR A 241 4.31 -11.69 -3.79
C THR A 241 5.71 -11.12 -3.90
N GLY A 242 6.13 -10.30 -2.94
CA GLY A 242 7.39 -9.56 -3.00
C GLY A 242 7.39 -8.41 -4.00
N LEU A 243 6.22 -7.94 -4.43
CA LEU A 243 6.11 -6.74 -5.26
C LEU A 243 6.41 -5.49 -4.42
N PRO A 244 7.36 -4.63 -4.84
CA PRO A 244 7.72 -3.44 -4.07
C PRO A 244 6.66 -2.34 -4.12
N ILE A 245 5.87 -2.32 -5.18
CA ILE A 245 4.94 -1.27 -5.56
C ILE A 245 3.66 -1.98 -5.95
N PHE A 246 2.61 -1.77 -5.17
CA PHE A 246 1.27 -2.23 -5.49
C PHE A 246 0.31 -1.09 -5.13
N LYS A 247 -0.33 -0.52 -6.15
CA LYS A 247 -1.26 0.59 -5.99
C LYS A 247 -2.69 0.03 -5.98
N ALA A 248 -3.53 0.55 -5.08
CA ALA A 248 -4.95 0.29 -5.20
C ALA A 248 -5.63 1.24 -6.17
N ASN A 249 -6.54 0.70 -6.98
CA ASN A 249 -7.40 1.46 -7.90
C ASN A 249 -8.65 2.00 -7.19
N MET A 250 -8.71 1.91 -5.86
CA MET A 250 -9.78 2.43 -5.03
C MET A 250 -9.19 2.94 -3.72
N ILE A 251 -9.53 4.18 -3.37
CA ILE A 251 -9.20 4.76 -2.06
C ILE A 251 -10.44 4.78 -1.16
N PRO A 252 -10.28 4.86 0.18
CA PRO A 252 -11.42 4.87 1.10
C PRO A 252 -12.43 5.98 0.85
N ALA A 253 -11.98 7.16 0.40
CA ALA A 253 -12.87 8.26 0.03
C ALA A 253 -13.77 7.93 -1.16
N GLY A 254 -13.19 7.43 -2.25
CA GLY A 254 -13.93 7.01 -3.44
C GLY A 254 -14.91 5.89 -3.11
N PHE A 255 -14.49 4.92 -2.30
CA PHE A 255 -15.35 3.83 -1.85
C PHE A 255 -16.54 4.34 -1.04
N ALA A 256 -16.29 5.17 -0.02
CA ALA A 256 -17.36 5.70 0.82
C ALA A 256 -18.35 6.55 0.01
N VAL A 257 -17.86 7.47 -0.83
CA VAL A 257 -18.72 8.28 -1.71
C VAL A 257 -19.56 7.39 -2.62
N SER A 258 -18.97 6.34 -3.20
CA SER A 258 -19.70 5.40 -4.06
C SER A 258 -20.71 4.56 -3.29
N SER A 259 -20.41 4.16 -2.06
CA SER A 259 -21.26 3.29 -1.24
C SER A 259 -22.45 4.02 -0.63
N VAL A 260 -22.27 5.22 -0.10
CA VAL A 260 -23.32 5.97 0.62
C VAL A 260 -23.92 7.13 -0.19
N GLY A 261 -23.22 7.60 -1.22
CA GLY A 261 -23.62 8.76 -2.01
C GLY A 261 -23.29 10.11 -1.36
N VAL A 262 -23.23 11.13 -2.20
CA VAL A 262 -23.01 12.53 -1.81
C VAL A 262 -24.10 13.08 -0.88
N PRO A 263 -25.42 12.81 -1.12
CA PRO A 263 -26.47 13.37 -0.27
C PRO A 263 -26.38 12.93 1.19
N ALA A 264 -25.95 11.69 1.44
CA ALA A 264 -25.79 11.13 2.79
C ALA A 264 -24.63 11.77 3.57
N LEU A 265 -23.55 12.14 2.86
CA LEU A 265 -22.40 12.85 3.44
C LEU A 265 -22.72 14.33 3.72
N GLY A 266 -23.53 14.95 2.85
CA GLY A 266 -23.80 16.39 2.87
C GLY A 266 -22.56 17.23 2.54
N VAL A 267 -22.75 18.55 2.42
CA VAL A 267 -21.66 19.47 2.02
C VAL A 267 -20.46 19.39 2.97
N LYS A 268 -20.71 19.46 4.29
CA LYS A 268 -19.65 19.39 5.30
C LYS A 268 -18.91 18.05 5.25
N GLY A 269 -19.65 16.93 5.15
CA GLY A 269 -19.05 15.61 5.08
C GLY A 269 -18.26 15.37 3.79
N MET A 270 -18.70 15.94 2.67
CA MET A 270 -17.97 15.87 1.40
C MET A 270 -16.65 16.64 1.43
N ILE A 271 -16.63 17.84 1.99
CA ILE A 271 -15.38 18.60 2.18
C ILE A 271 -14.43 17.80 3.07
N ALA A 272 -14.92 17.30 4.21
CA ALA A 272 -14.13 16.46 5.10
C ALA A 272 -13.60 15.19 4.39
N THR A 273 -14.43 14.58 3.53
CA THR A 273 -14.06 13.40 2.72
C THR A 273 -12.91 13.70 1.77
N GLY A 274 -12.95 14.83 1.05
CA GLY A 274 -11.85 15.24 0.17
C GLY A 274 -10.51 15.32 0.91
N TYR A 275 -10.50 15.93 2.10
CA TYR A 275 -9.29 16.03 2.92
C TYR A 275 -8.80 14.71 3.53
N THR A 276 -9.58 13.61 3.48
CA THR A 276 -9.05 12.29 3.85
C THR A 276 -8.00 11.76 2.86
N MET A 277 -7.94 12.31 1.64
CA MET A 277 -6.92 11.96 0.65
C MET A 277 -5.49 12.27 1.12
N VAL A 278 -5.32 13.18 2.09
CA VAL A 278 -4.00 13.50 2.66
C VAL A 278 -3.34 12.28 3.32
N TRP A 279 -4.12 11.40 3.95
CA TRP A 279 -3.58 10.21 4.64
C TRP A 279 -3.92 8.90 3.92
N CYS A 280 -4.89 8.94 2.99
CA CYS A 280 -5.45 7.75 2.34
C CYS A 280 -5.59 7.87 0.81
N GLY A 281 -5.09 8.94 0.20
CA GLY A 281 -5.15 9.18 -1.24
C GLY A 281 -4.02 8.51 -2.00
N ASP A 282 -2.78 8.64 -1.50
CA ASP A 282 -1.64 7.91 -2.07
C ASP A 282 -1.30 6.67 -1.24
N LEU A 283 -1.67 5.52 -1.78
CA LEU A 283 -1.45 4.21 -1.16
C LEU A 283 -0.11 3.58 -1.56
N LEU A 284 0.78 4.30 -2.25
CA LEU A 284 2.12 3.80 -2.55
C LEU A 284 3.04 3.79 -1.33
N VAL A 285 2.80 4.66 -0.34
CA VAL A 285 3.72 4.90 0.80
C VAL A 285 3.10 4.50 2.15
N PHE A 286 2.15 3.56 2.15
CA PHE A 286 1.49 3.15 3.39
C PHE A 286 2.41 2.31 4.29
N MET A 287 2.34 2.57 5.60
CA MET A 287 3.31 2.03 6.57
C MET A 287 3.15 0.53 6.88
N MET A 288 2.01 -0.09 6.55
CA MET A 288 1.72 -1.45 7.03
C MET A 288 2.61 -2.53 6.39
N ALA A 289 2.94 -2.40 5.10
CA ALA A 289 3.83 -3.35 4.41
C ALA A 289 5.29 -3.26 4.91
N PRO A 290 5.94 -2.08 4.99
CA PRO A 290 7.26 -1.95 5.61
C PRO A 290 7.31 -2.47 7.05
N LEU A 291 6.25 -2.26 7.84
CA LEU A 291 6.15 -2.80 9.19
C LEU A 291 6.07 -4.32 9.20
N ALA A 292 5.29 -4.95 8.31
CA ALA A 292 5.22 -6.40 8.21
C ALA A 292 6.59 -7.02 7.88
N HIS A 293 7.31 -6.42 6.94
CA HIS A 293 8.70 -6.78 6.62
C HIS A 293 9.66 -6.57 7.81
N GLY A 294 9.61 -5.40 8.45
CA GLY A 294 10.45 -5.09 9.61
C GLY A 294 10.20 -6.03 10.79
N LEU A 295 8.95 -6.42 11.05
CA LEU A 295 8.60 -7.40 12.07
C LEU A 295 9.10 -8.81 11.73
N ARG A 296 9.07 -9.20 10.45
CA ARG A 296 9.65 -10.47 9.99
C ARG A 296 11.17 -10.49 10.16
N LEU A 297 11.87 -9.40 9.86
CA LEU A 297 13.31 -9.29 10.15
C LEU A 297 13.58 -9.31 11.66
N GLY A 298 12.73 -8.64 12.42
CA GLY A 298 12.83 -8.59 13.88
C GLY A 298 12.68 -9.95 14.57
N SER A 299 12.00 -10.92 13.94
CA SER A 299 11.89 -12.28 14.50
C SER A 299 13.20 -13.07 14.45
N GLU A 300 14.15 -12.67 13.60
CA GLU A 300 15.47 -13.31 13.52
C GLU A 300 16.46 -12.73 14.57
N LEU A 301 16.08 -11.68 15.28
CA LEU A 301 16.89 -11.10 16.35
C LEU A 301 16.77 -11.94 17.64
N GLN A 302 17.91 -12.30 18.24
CA GLN A 302 17.96 -13.06 19.49
C GLN A 302 17.42 -12.29 20.71
N SER A 303 17.44 -10.95 20.69
CA SER A 303 16.94 -10.12 21.78
C SER A 303 16.55 -8.71 21.32
N GLY A 304 15.77 -8.01 22.14
CA GLY A 304 15.49 -6.58 21.96
C GLY A 304 14.26 -6.24 21.13
N GLN A 305 13.35 -7.19 20.84
CA GLN A 305 12.12 -6.92 20.08
C GLN A 305 11.32 -5.75 20.68
N ARG A 306 11.27 -5.61 22.02
CA ARG A 306 10.58 -4.47 22.66
C ARG A 306 11.20 -3.10 22.39
N ARG A 307 12.51 -3.03 22.18
CA ARG A 307 13.20 -1.79 21.79
C ARG A 307 12.84 -1.40 20.36
N LEU A 308 12.55 -2.37 19.49
CA LEU A 308 12.13 -2.14 18.11
C LEU A 308 10.83 -1.32 18.04
N THR A 309 9.88 -1.54 18.97
CA THR A 309 8.66 -0.72 19.06
C THR A 309 8.97 0.77 19.23
N TRP A 310 9.88 1.10 20.16
CA TRP A 310 10.29 2.48 20.41
C TRP A 310 11.08 3.07 19.24
N ALA A 311 11.96 2.27 18.63
CA ALA A 311 12.71 2.69 17.44
C ALA A 311 11.78 3.00 16.26
N VAL A 312 10.77 2.15 16.00
CA VAL A 312 9.75 2.39 14.98
C VAL A 312 8.95 3.65 15.28
N GLY A 313 8.50 3.82 16.53
CA GLY A 313 7.76 5.02 16.94
C GLY A 313 8.58 6.31 16.77
N LEU A 314 9.85 6.29 17.19
CA LEU A 314 10.75 7.43 17.04
C LEU A 314 11.04 7.73 15.56
N ALA A 315 11.30 6.71 14.75
CA ALA A 315 11.53 6.86 13.32
C ALA A 315 10.31 7.48 12.61
N MET A 316 9.10 7.07 12.97
CA MET A 316 7.86 7.65 12.43
C MET A 316 7.71 9.14 12.79
N ILE A 317 8.01 9.51 14.04
CA ILE A 317 7.93 10.92 14.49
C ILE A 317 8.99 11.76 13.76
N ILE A 318 10.23 11.29 13.69
CA ILE A 318 11.32 11.97 12.99
C ILE A 318 10.96 12.13 11.51
N ALA A 319 10.48 11.08 10.86
CA ALA A 319 10.07 11.12 9.46
C ALA A 319 8.94 12.15 9.23
N LEU A 320 7.92 12.18 10.09
CA LEU A 320 6.82 13.14 10.00
C LEU A 320 7.31 14.59 10.15
N VAL A 321 8.08 14.87 11.20
CA VAL A 321 8.58 16.23 11.51
C VAL A 321 9.54 16.72 10.42
N LEU A 322 10.53 15.90 10.05
CA LEU A 322 11.50 16.27 9.03
C LEU A 322 10.84 16.39 7.67
N SER A 323 9.93 15.48 7.29
CA SER A 323 9.24 15.56 6.00
C SER A 323 8.40 16.83 5.89
N ALA A 324 7.62 17.18 6.92
CA ALA A 324 6.83 18.41 6.92
C ALA A 324 7.73 19.65 6.88
N TRP A 325 8.76 19.70 7.73
CA TRP A 325 9.72 20.81 7.76
C TRP A 325 10.41 20.98 6.41
N PHE A 326 11.04 19.94 5.87
CA PHE A 326 11.83 20.03 4.65
C PHE A 326 10.96 20.37 3.45
N THR A 327 9.77 19.78 3.33
CA THR A 327 8.83 20.09 2.25
C THR A 327 8.48 21.58 2.25
N ILE A 328 8.13 22.13 3.42
CA ILE A 328 7.81 23.56 3.56
C ILE A 328 9.04 24.42 3.26
N TYR A 329 10.19 24.10 3.86
CA TYR A 329 11.44 24.83 3.68
C TYR A 329 11.87 24.89 2.21
N LEU A 330 11.88 23.75 1.52
CA LEU A 330 12.24 23.68 0.11
C LEU A 330 11.22 24.43 -0.74
N ALA A 331 9.92 24.30 -0.46
CA ALA A 331 8.87 25.03 -1.17
C ALA A 331 9.04 26.55 -1.06
N TYR A 332 9.41 27.08 0.11
CA TYR A 332 9.70 28.51 0.27
C TYR A 332 11.00 28.94 -0.40
N ARG A 333 12.04 28.10 -0.38
CA ARG A 333 13.36 28.46 -0.90
C ARG A 333 13.47 28.37 -2.42
N TYR A 334 12.87 27.34 -3.00
CA TYR A 334 13.01 27.04 -4.43
C TYR A 334 11.70 27.22 -5.20
N GLY A 335 10.57 27.43 -4.52
CA GLY A 335 9.24 27.44 -5.11
C GLY A 335 8.70 26.01 -5.25
N SER A 336 7.49 25.74 -4.76
CA SER A 336 6.84 24.43 -4.86
C SER A 336 6.70 23.95 -6.31
N MET A 337 6.36 24.86 -7.23
CA MET A 337 6.23 24.55 -8.66
C MET A 337 7.54 24.05 -9.29
N ASN A 338 8.69 24.63 -8.90
CA ASN A 338 10.00 24.23 -9.43
C ASN A 338 10.45 22.86 -8.90
N LEU A 339 9.95 22.46 -7.72
CA LEU A 339 10.27 21.17 -7.10
C LEU A 339 9.42 20.01 -7.63
N LEU A 340 8.55 20.27 -8.62
CA LEU A 340 7.56 19.30 -9.10
C LEU A 340 6.68 18.75 -7.97
N ILE A 341 6.56 19.50 -6.85
CA ILE A 341 5.53 19.24 -5.85
C ILE A 341 4.24 19.65 -6.53
N SER A 342 3.59 18.67 -7.16
CA SER A 342 2.48 18.91 -8.07
C SER A 342 1.39 19.70 -7.35
N GLN A 343 0.99 20.84 -7.93
CA GLN A 343 -0.15 21.66 -7.46
C GLN A 343 -1.40 20.81 -7.24
N HIS A 344 -1.51 19.73 -8.01
CA HIS A 344 -2.51 18.68 -7.86
C HIS A 344 -2.64 18.21 -6.40
N TYR A 345 -1.56 17.85 -5.70
CA TYR A 345 -1.67 17.32 -4.34
C TYR A 345 -2.29 18.31 -3.34
N SER A 346 -2.14 19.62 -3.56
CA SER A 346 -2.77 20.64 -2.72
C SER A 346 -4.22 20.95 -3.10
N GLU A 347 -4.56 20.87 -4.39
CA GLU A 347 -5.87 21.29 -4.91
C GLU A 347 -6.87 20.14 -4.98
N GLU A 348 -6.41 18.90 -5.20
CA GLU A 348 -7.25 17.72 -5.38
C GLU A 348 -8.31 17.51 -4.29
N PRO A 349 -7.98 17.59 -2.99
CA PRO A 349 -8.99 17.42 -1.95
C PRO A 349 -10.17 18.39 -2.08
N SER A 350 -9.87 19.64 -2.44
CA SER A 350 -10.89 20.69 -2.58
C SER A 350 -11.63 20.54 -3.90
N ARG A 351 -10.91 20.26 -5.00
CA ARG A 351 -11.48 20.03 -6.33
C ARG A 351 -12.47 18.88 -6.30
N PHE A 352 -12.07 17.74 -5.76
CA PHE A 352 -12.91 16.55 -5.63
C PHE A 352 -14.19 16.83 -4.82
N ALA A 353 -14.06 17.52 -3.69
CA ALA A 353 -15.22 17.87 -2.88
C ALA A 353 -16.19 18.80 -3.64
N LEU A 354 -15.67 19.86 -4.27
CA LEU A 354 -16.48 20.83 -5.02
C LEU A 354 -17.20 20.19 -6.20
N GLU A 355 -16.49 19.37 -6.97
CA GLU A 355 -17.04 18.65 -8.12
C GLU A 355 -18.19 17.73 -7.70
N LYS A 356 -18.03 17.01 -6.59
CA LYS A 356 -19.07 16.14 -6.06
C LYS A 356 -20.25 16.88 -5.45
N ILE A 357 -20.02 18.03 -4.86
CA ILE A 357 -21.10 18.90 -4.35
C ILE A 357 -21.89 19.49 -5.53
N ALA A 358 -21.22 19.89 -6.61
CA ALA A 358 -21.84 20.44 -7.80
C ALA A 358 -22.65 19.37 -8.57
N ASN A 359 -22.15 18.14 -8.61
CA ASN A 359 -22.77 17.01 -9.29
C ASN A 359 -23.05 15.87 -8.29
N PRO A 360 -24.05 16.02 -7.39
CA PRO A 360 -24.30 15.06 -6.33
C PRO A 360 -24.83 13.74 -6.89
N THR A 361 -24.08 12.66 -6.64
CA THR A 361 -24.47 11.30 -7.03
C THR A 361 -24.93 10.50 -5.82
N GLY A 362 -25.99 9.69 -6.00
CA GLY A 362 -26.42 8.70 -4.99
C GLY A 362 -25.48 7.49 -4.88
N PRO A 363 -25.82 6.50 -4.04
CA PRO A 363 -25.13 5.21 -3.98
C PRO A 363 -25.05 4.53 -5.36
N SER A 364 -23.89 3.97 -5.70
CA SER A 364 -23.68 3.30 -6.98
C SER A 364 -24.07 1.81 -6.90
N LEU A 365 -25.25 1.47 -7.44
CA LEU A 365 -25.69 0.07 -7.57
C LEU A 365 -24.76 -0.74 -8.49
N SER A 366 -24.31 -0.13 -9.59
CA SER A 366 -23.32 -0.74 -10.49
C SER A 366 -22.01 -1.02 -9.77
N GLY A 367 -21.54 -0.11 -8.91
CA GLY A 367 -20.35 -0.32 -8.08
C GLY A 367 -20.46 -1.54 -7.17
N TYR A 368 -21.62 -1.79 -6.55
CA TYR A 368 -21.84 -3.01 -5.76
C TYR A 368 -21.82 -4.29 -6.61
N LEU A 369 -22.37 -4.25 -7.82
CA LEU A 369 -22.32 -5.40 -8.76
C LEU A 369 -20.89 -5.69 -9.21
N TRP A 370 -20.12 -4.65 -9.58
CA TRP A 370 -18.71 -4.77 -9.93
C TRP A 370 -17.89 -5.33 -8.76
N MET A 371 -18.18 -4.88 -7.55
CA MET A 371 -17.55 -5.41 -6.33
C MET A 371 -17.83 -6.90 -6.15
N GLY A 372 -19.08 -7.33 -6.34
CA GLY A 372 -19.44 -8.74 -6.29
C GLY A 372 -18.82 -9.59 -7.41
N GLY A 373 -18.49 -8.99 -8.56
CA GLY A 373 -17.77 -9.70 -9.62
C GLY A 373 -16.28 -9.88 -9.35
N GLY A 374 -15.68 -9.03 -8.51
CA GLY A 374 -14.25 -9.11 -8.18
C GLY A 374 -13.93 -9.97 -6.96
N GLY A 375 -14.87 -10.09 -6.00
CA GLY A 375 -14.75 -10.95 -4.83
C GLY A 375 -15.33 -12.33 -5.05
#